data_AF-A0A3S4EZ55-F1
#
_entry.id   AF-A0A3S4EZ55-F1
#
_cell.length_a   1.000
_cell.length_b   1.000
_cell.length_c   1.000
_cell.angle_alpha   90.00
_cell.angle_beta   90.00
_cell.angle_gamma   90.00
#
_symmetry.space_group_name_H-M   'P 1'
#
loop_
_entity.id
_entity.type
_entity.pdbx_description
1 polymer ?
#
loop_
_entity_poly.entity_id
_entity_poly.type
_entity_poly.pdbx_seq_one_letter_code
_entity_poly.pdbx_strand_id
1 'polypeptide(L)' 'MALKPTSSITVPGRTINRMGEEVEMITKGRHDPCVGIRAVPIAEAMLAIVLMDHLLRHRAQNADVKTEIPRW' A
#
# COMPACT_ATOMS: atom_id res chain seq x y z
N MET A 1 8.98 0.38 -4.73
CA MET A 1 7.51 0.43 -4.88
C MET A 1 7.20 0.85 -6.30
N ALA A 2 6.27 0.18 -6.96
CA ALA A 2 5.75 0.59 -8.27
C ALA A 2 4.23 0.76 -8.14
N LEU A 3 3.70 1.83 -8.73
CA LEU A 3 2.28 2.14 -8.70
C LEU A 3 1.75 2.15 -10.12
N LYS A 4 0.62 1.47 -10.33
CA LYS A 4 -0.15 1.65 -11.55
C LYS A 4 -0.68 3.09 -11.63
N PRO A 5 -0.99 3.60 -12.84
CA PRO A 5 -1.72 4.85 -13.00
C PRO A 5 -3.09 4.85 -12.29
N THR A 6 -3.63 6.04 -12.06
CA THR A 6 -4.99 6.22 -11.54
C THR A 6 -5.99 5.55 -12.48
N SER A 7 -6.91 4.73 -11.94
CA SER A 7 -7.91 4.01 -12.76
C SER A 7 -9.02 4.93 -13.29
N SER A 8 -9.36 5.98 -12.56
CA SER A 8 -10.37 6.95 -12.94
C SER A 8 -9.74 8.03 -13.82
N ILE A 9 -10.03 7.99 -15.11
CA ILE A 9 -9.59 8.97 -16.10
C ILE A 9 -10.78 9.44 -16.93
N THR A 10 -10.64 10.61 -17.56
CA THR A 10 -11.71 11.22 -18.37
C THR A 10 -11.85 10.60 -19.76
N VAL A 11 -10.98 9.64 -20.12
CA VAL A 11 -11.05 8.91 -21.39
C VAL A 11 -12.09 7.80 -21.27
N PRO A 12 -13.06 7.68 -22.20
CA PRO A 12 -13.99 6.57 -22.24
C PRO A 12 -13.26 5.23 -22.33
N GLY A 13 -13.65 4.26 -21.50
CA GLY A 13 -13.12 2.91 -21.49
C GLY A 13 -14.21 1.87 -21.60
N ARG A 14 -13.96 0.79 -22.34
CA ARG A 14 -14.87 -0.37 -22.41
C ARG A 14 -14.71 -1.23 -21.17
N THR A 15 -15.81 -1.61 -20.56
CA THR A 15 -15.84 -2.47 -19.37
C THR A 15 -17.14 -3.25 -19.30
N ILE A 16 -17.40 -3.95 -18.19
CA ILE A 16 -18.64 -4.68 -17.95
C ILE A 16 -19.34 -4.15 -16.71
N ASN A 17 -20.67 -4.17 -16.72
CA ASN A 17 -21.46 -3.89 -15.53
C ASN A 17 -21.62 -5.14 -14.65
N ARG A 18 -22.31 -5.01 -13.51
CA ARG A 18 -22.53 -6.14 -12.57
C ARG A 18 -23.40 -7.26 -13.13
N MET A 19 -24.17 -7.01 -14.20
CA MET A 19 -24.99 -7.99 -14.90
C MET A 19 -24.22 -8.69 -16.03
N GLY A 20 -22.94 -8.32 -16.25
CA GLY A 20 -22.07 -8.92 -17.26
C GLY A 20 -22.22 -8.32 -18.65
N GLU A 21 -22.98 -7.22 -18.80
CA GLU A 21 -23.20 -6.57 -20.08
C GLU A 21 -22.05 -5.61 -20.41
N GLU A 22 -21.66 -5.54 -21.68
CA GLU A 22 -20.64 -4.60 -22.17
C GLU A 22 -21.15 -3.16 -22.10
N VAL A 23 -20.37 -2.28 -21.47
CA VAL A 23 -20.70 -0.87 -21.29
C VAL A 23 -19.48 0.01 -21.56
N GLU A 24 -19.71 1.20 -22.10
CA GLU A 24 -18.69 2.24 -22.17
C GLU A 24 -18.79 3.13 -20.92
N MET A 25 -17.71 3.21 -20.16
CA MET A 25 -17.64 3.96 -18.91
C MET A 25 -16.71 5.16 -19.06
N ILE A 26 -17.22 6.33 -18.63
CA ILE A 26 -16.42 7.55 -18.47
C ILE A 26 -16.54 8.06 -17.03
N THR A 27 -15.41 8.21 -16.35
CA THR A 27 -15.39 8.79 -15.00
C THR A 27 -15.29 10.31 -15.07
N LYS A 28 -16.32 11.01 -14.59
CA LYS A 28 -16.37 12.47 -14.52
C LYS A 28 -15.96 12.95 -13.12
N GLY A 29 -15.56 14.21 -13.00
CA GLY A 29 -15.15 14.84 -11.73
C GLY A 29 -13.64 14.93 -11.52
N ARG A 30 -13.23 15.40 -10.33
CA ARG A 30 -11.81 15.59 -9.98
C ARG A 30 -11.21 14.28 -9.49
N HIS A 31 -10.20 13.78 -10.19
CA HIS A 31 -9.42 12.59 -9.83
C HIS A 31 -7.94 12.96 -9.79
N ASP A 32 -7.13 12.19 -9.07
CA ASP A 32 -5.70 12.45 -9.05
C ASP A 32 -5.07 12.11 -10.40
N PRO A 33 -4.27 13.02 -10.99
CA PRO A 33 -3.48 12.68 -12.17
C PRO A 33 -2.36 11.67 -11.84
N CYS A 34 -1.93 11.62 -10.58
CA CYS A 34 -0.93 10.69 -10.09
C CYS A 34 -1.20 10.32 -8.62
N VAL A 35 -1.60 9.08 -8.37
CA VAL A 35 -1.76 8.54 -6.99
C VAL A 35 -0.42 8.38 -6.26
N GLY A 36 0.70 8.34 -7.00
CA GLY A 36 2.02 8.07 -6.44
C GLY A 36 2.49 9.12 -5.43
N ILE A 37 2.12 10.38 -5.62
CA ILE A 37 2.48 11.47 -4.69
C ILE A 37 1.87 11.20 -3.31
N ARG A 38 0.61 10.76 -3.27
CA ARG A 38 -0.08 10.42 -2.01
C ARG A 38 0.39 9.08 -1.43
N ALA A 39 0.95 8.20 -2.25
CA ALA A 39 1.41 6.88 -1.83
C ALA A 39 2.69 6.91 -0.98
N VAL A 40 3.56 7.91 -1.17
CA VAL A 40 4.82 8.03 -0.42
C VAL A 40 4.62 8.07 1.09
N PRO A 41 3.84 9.03 1.67
CA PRO A 41 3.65 9.07 3.12
C PRO A 41 2.93 7.82 3.66
N ILE A 42 2.09 7.18 2.84
CA ILE A 42 1.45 5.91 3.20
C ILE A 42 2.50 4.80 3.33
N ALA A 43 3.41 4.69 2.36
CA ALA A 43 4.47 3.69 2.38
C ALA A 43 5.42 3.87 3.57
N GLU A 44 5.77 5.11 3.90
CA GLU A 44 6.59 5.45 5.07
C GLU A 44 5.90 5.03 6.38
N ALA A 45 4.61 5.34 6.54
CA ALA A 45 3.84 4.93 7.71
C ALA A 45 3.74 3.41 7.82
N MET A 46 3.50 2.72 6.70
CA MET A 46 3.45 1.25 6.65
C MET A 46 4.80 0.63 7.04
N LEU A 47 5.91 1.19 6.57
CA LEU A 47 7.25 0.75 6.96
C LEU A 47 7.47 0.91 8.47
N ALA A 48 7.11 2.05 9.04
CA ALA A 48 7.24 2.31 10.48
C ALA A 48 6.42 1.32 11.33
N ILE A 49 5.18 1.03 10.91
CA ILE A 49 4.31 0.06 11.59
C ILE A 49 4.91 -1.34 11.53
N VAL A 50 5.40 -1.78 10.37
CA VAL A 50 6.01 -3.10 10.20
C VAL A 50 7.26 -3.24 11.07
N LEU A 51 8.12 -2.22 11.11
CA LEU A 51 9.31 -2.23 11.96
C LEU A 51 8.94 -2.28 13.45
N MET A 52 7.92 -1.53 13.87
CA MET A 52 7.43 -1.57 15.26
C MET A 52 6.89 -2.96 15.62
N ASP A 53 6.10 -3.58 14.75
CA ASP A 53 5.60 -4.95 14.96
C ASP A 53 6.74 -5.94 15.13
N HIS A 54 7.74 -5.91 14.24
CA HIS A 54 8.92 -6.78 14.36
C HIS A 54 9.71 -6.54 15.64
N LEU A 55 9.89 -5.28 16.05
CA LEU A 55 10.55 -4.94 17.31
C LEU A 55 9.80 -5.51 18.52
N LEU A 56 8.48 -5.32 18.57
CA LEU A 56 7.65 -5.81 19.67
C LEU A 56 7.63 -7.33 19.72
N ARG A 57 7.56 -8.02 18.57
CA ARG A 57 7.65 -9.49 18.50
C ARG A 57 9.00 -9.99 18.99
N HIS A 58 10.10 -9.37 18.56
CA HIS A 58 11.43 -9.75 19.00
C HIS A 58 11.56 -9.58 20.52
N ARG A 59 11.08 -8.46 21.06
CA ARG A 59 11.05 -8.21 22.51
C ARG A 59 10.21 -9.23 23.24
N ALA A 60 9.00 -9.53 22.77
CA ALA A 60 8.11 -10.49 23.43
C ALA A 60 8.72 -11.90 23.55
N GLN A 61 9.52 -12.31 22.57
CA GLN A 61 10.16 -13.64 22.57
C GLN A 61 11.51 -13.66 23.29
N ASN A 62 12.29 -12.60 23.16
CA ASN A 62 13.72 -12.61 23.52
C ASN A 62 14.10 -11.61 24.62
N ALA A 63 13.15 -10.90 25.25
CA ALA A 63 13.45 -9.87 26.24
C ALA A 63 14.37 -10.35 27.37
N ASP A 64 14.16 -11.58 27.84
CA ASP A 64 14.88 -12.14 28.99
C ASP A 64 16.04 -13.07 28.57
N VAL A 65 16.27 -13.23 27.27
CA VAL A 65 17.33 -14.11 26.76
C VAL A 65 18.70 -13.49 27.05
N LYS A 66 19.43 -14.09 27.98
CA LYS A 66 20.83 -13.80 28.25
C LYS A 66 21.69 -14.78 27.46
N THR A 67 22.62 -14.27 26.67
CA THR A 67 23.58 -15.08 25.91
C THR A 67 24.97 -14.93 26.53
N GLU A 68 25.67 -16.05 26.69
CA GLU A 68 27.08 -16.06 27.12
C GLU A 68 28.04 -15.77 25.96
N ILE A 69 27.50 -15.71 24.73
CA ILE A 69 28.30 -15.44 23.54
C ILE A 69 28.68 -13.94 23.54
N PRO A 70 29.97 -13.59 23.39
CA PRO A 70 30.41 -12.20 23.35
C PRO A 70 29.70 -11.43 22.21
N ARG A 71 29.25 -10.21 22.49
CA ARG A 71 28.83 -9.26 21.46
C ARG A 71 30.08 -8.52 21.00
N TRP A 72 30.47 -8.76 19.74
CA TRP A 72 31.58 -8.09 19.06
C TRP A 72 31.26 -6.62 18.82
#